data_AF-A0A5W7P7W7-F1
#
_entry.id   AF-A0A5W7P7W7-F1
#
_cell.length_a   1.000
_cell.length_b   1.000
_cell.length_c   1.000
_cell.angle_alpha   90.00
_cell.angle_beta   90.00
_cell.angle_gamma   90.00
#
_symmetry.space_group_name_H-M   'P 1'
#
loop_
_entity.id
_entity.type
_entity.pdbx_description
1 polymer ?
#
loop_
_entity_poly.entity_id
_entity_poly.type
_entity_poly.pdbx_seq_one_letter_code
_entity_poly.pdbx_strand_id
1 'polypeptide(L)'
;MIPTATYRLQFRNGMTFDRAAALVPYLKNLGISHLYASPIFTATKASTHGYDVTDANEIEPSIGGREGFERLVAELKAQGLGLIIDIVPNHMASSLENAWWRDVLEYG
;
A
#
# COMPACT_ATOMS: atom_id res chain seq x y z
N MET A 1 3.23 -18.80 -7.30
CA MET A 1 2.04 -18.97 -8.16
C MET A 1 2.12 -17.93 -9.27
N ILE A 2 1.88 -18.30 -10.53
CA ILE A 2 1.83 -17.32 -11.63
C ILE A 2 0.47 -16.61 -11.57
N PRO A 3 0.39 -15.27 -11.62
CA PRO A 3 -0.89 -14.57 -11.66
C PRO A 3 -1.71 -14.92 -12.90
N THR A 4 -2.98 -15.28 -12.73
CA THR A 4 -3.93 -15.53 -13.83
C THR A 4 -4.93 -14.39 -14.00
N ALA A 5 -5.30 -13.73 -12.89
CA ALA A 5 -6.14 -12.54 -12.85
C ALA A 5 -5.77 -11.68 -11.63
N THR A 6 -5.60 -10.37 -11.86
CA THR A 6 -5.25 -9.39 -10.83
C THR A 6 -6.39 -8.41 -10.60
N TYR A 7 -6.62 -8.00 -9.36
CA TYR A 7 -7.61 -6.96 -9.02
C TYR A 7 -6.94 -5.76 -8.37
N ARG A 8 -7.00 -4.59 -9.00
CA ARG A 8 -6.40 -3.36 -8.48
C ARG A 8 -7.23 -2.79 -7.33
N LEU A 9 -6.59 -2.55 -6.20
CA LEU A 9 -7.20 -1.88 -5.06
C LEU A 9 -6.45 -0.58 -4.74
N GLN A 10 -7.20 0.52 -4.68
CA GLN A 10 -6.69 1.83 -4.27
C GLN A 10 -6.84 1.97 -2.75
N PHE A 11 -5.72 2.05 -2.04
CA PHE A 11 -5.70 2.39 -0.62
C PHE A 11 -5.89 3.90 -0.40
N ARG A 12 -6.15 4.29 0.85
CA ARG A 12 -6.50 5.66 1.30
C ARG A 12 -7.97 5.99 1.05
N ASN A 13 -8.42 7.19 1.42
CA ASN A 13 -9.82 7.62 1.31
C ASN A 13 -10.83 6.64 1.94
N GLY A 14 -10.50 6.08 3.10
CA GLY A 14 -11.33 5.10 3.80
C GLY A 14 -11.19 3.65 3.31
N MET A 15 -10.27 3.38 2.37
CA MET A 15 -9.80 2.03 2.05
C MET A 15 -8.51 1.74 2.84
N THR A 16 -8.62 0.95 3.89
CA THR A 16 -7.53 0.49 4.76
C THR A 16 -7.19 -0.98 4.47
N PHE A 17 -6.08 -1.48 5.02
CA PHE A 17 -5.77 -2.91 4.95
C PHE A 17 -6.84 -3.79 5.59
N ASP A 18 -7.42 -3.37 6.71
CA ASP A 18 -8.49 -4.13 7.37
C ASP A 18 -9.77 -4.17 6.51
N ARG A 19 -10.09 -3.06 5.82
CA ARG A 19 -11.21 -3.04 4.86
C ARG A 19 -10.92 -3.93 3.66
N ALA A 20 -9.69 -3.93 3.15
CA ALA A 20 -9.26 -4.84 2.10
C ALA A 20 -9.35 -6.31 2.55
N ALA A 21 -8.93 -6.61 3.77
CA ALA A 21 -9.01 -7.96 4.35
C ALA A 21 -10.46 -8.46 4.42
N ALA A 22 -11.40 -7.60 4.84
CA ALA A 22 -12.82 -7.93 4.86
C ALA A 22 -13.43 -8.21 3.47
N LEU A 23 -12.80 -7.71 2.39
CA LEU A 23 -13.23 -7.97 1.01
C LEU A 23 -12.64 -9.27 0.42
N VAL A 24 -11.62 -9.86 1.04
CA VAL A 24 -10.91 -11.02 0.48
C VAL A 24 -11.85 -12.21 0.18
N PRO A 25 -12.82 -12.60 1.03
CA PRO A 25 -13.75 -13.68 0.70
C PRO A 25 -14.56 -13.39 -0.58
N TYR A 26 -15.00 -12.14 -0.76
CA TYR A 26 -15.69 -11.72 -1.98
C TYR A 26 -14.75 -11.80 -3.20
N LEU A 27 -13.52 -11.29 -3.08
CA LEU A 27 -12.53 -11.30 -4.16
C LEU A 27 -12.14 -12.73 -4.56
N LYS A 28 -12.07 -13.65 -3.59
CA LYS A 28 -11.87 -15.07 -3.85
C LYS A 28 -13.02 -15.64 -4.68
N ASN A 29 -14.26 -15.36 -4.29
CA ASN A 29 -15.45 -15.82 -5.01
C ASN A 29 -15.55 -15.19 -6.42
N LEU A 30 -15.09 -13.95 -6.58
CA LEU A 30 -14.97 -13.29 -7.88
C LEU A 30 -13.98 -14.02 -8.82
N GLY A 31 -13.06 -14.82 -8.27
CA GLY A 31 -12.15 -15.66 -9.04
C GLY A 31 -10.79 -15.03 -9.33
N ILE A 32 -10.40 -13.98 -8.59
CA ILE A 32 -9.07 -13.37 -8.76
C ILE A 32 -7.99 -14.33 -8.25
N SER A 33 -6.77 -14.19 -8.78
CA SER A 33 -5.61 -14.92 -8.27
C SER A 33 -4.73 -14.08 -7.35
N HIS A 34 -4.65 -12.77 -7.62
CA HIS A 34 -3.78 -11.84 -6.89
C HIS A 34 -4.51 -10.52 -6.65
N LEU A 35 -4.41 -9.99 -5.44
CA LEU A 35 -4.71 -8.59 -5.17
C LEU A 35 -3.54 -7.74 -5.66
N TYR A 36 -3.82 -6.68 -6.43
CA TYR A 36 -2.84 -5.69 -6.86
C TYR A 36 -3.02 -4.41 -6.04
N ALA A 37 -2.15 -4.20 -5.06
CA ALA A 37 -2.19 -3.06 -4.15
C ALA A 37 -1.59 -1.80 -4.80
N SER A 38 -2.22 -0.64 -4.61
CA SER A 38 -1.56 0.67 -4.79
C SER A 38 -0.39 0.84 -3.80
N PRO A 39 0.48 1.84 -3.98
CA PRO A 39 1.62 2.07 -3.08
C PRO A 39 1.19 2.14 -1.60
N ILE A 40 1.98 1.49 -0.75
CA ILE A 40 1.65 1.26 0.67
C ILE A 40 2.56 2.00 1.65
N PHE A 41 3.62 2.62 1.16
CA PHE A 41 4.56 3.37 2.00
C PHE A 41 3.99 4.74 2.38
N THR A 42 4.52 5.31 3.46
CA THR A 42 4.11 6.62 3.96
C THR A 42 4.28 7.68 2.87
N ALA A 43 3.21 8.43 2.64
CA ALA A 43 3.13 9.49 1.64
C ALA A 43 2.71 10.80 2.30
N THR A 44 2.57 11.88 1.51
CA THR A 44 2.05 13.14 2.07
C THR A 44 0.67 12.94 2.72
N LYS A 45 0.36 13.71 3.77
CA LYS A 45 -0.90 13.53 4.55
C LYS A 45 -2.17 13.59 3.72
N ALA A 46 -2.19 14.42 2.66
CA ALA A 46 -3.34 14.60 1.79
C ALA A 46 -3.33 13.65 0.57
N SER A 47 -2.34 12.75 0.49
CA SER A 47 -2.22 11.83 -0.63
C SER A 47 -3.46 10.96 -0.76
N THR A 48 -3.94 10.83 -1.99
CA THR A 48 -5.05 9.95 -2.36
C THR A 48 -4.59 8.70 -3.12
N HIS A 49 -3.29 8.60 -3.39
CA HIS A 49 -2.73 7.59 -4.30
C HIS A 49 -1.42 6.94 -3.81
N GLY A 50 -0.62 7.61 -2.97
CA GLY A 50 0.60 7.06 -2.37
C GLY A 50 1.86 7.08 -3.25
N TYR A 51 1.86 7.79 -4.38
CA TYR A 51 3.04 7.89 -5.27
C TYR A 51 4.04 8.96 -4.81
N ASP A 52 3.58 9.86 -3.97
CA ASP A 52 4.28 10.97 -3.35
C ASP A 52 4.85 10.53 -1.99
N VAL A 53 5.72 9.51 -2.03
CA VAL A 53 6.33 8.88 -0.85
C VAL A 53 7.18 9.88 -0.06
N THR A 54 7.03 9.88 1.26
CA THR A 54 7.81 10.70 2.20
C THR A 54 8.72 9.85 3.09
N ASP A 55 8.37 8.57 3.32
CA ASP A 55 9.24 7.58 3.97
C ASP A 55 9.01 6.19 3.35
N ALA A 56 10.04 5.65 2.69
CA ALA A 56 10.00 4.32 2.07
C ALA A 56 10.28 3.17 3.06
N ASN A 57 10.63 3.47 4.32
CA ASN A 57 10.88 2.47 5.37
C ASN A 57 9.64 2.18 6.22
N GLU A 58 8.60 3.02 6.12
CA GLU A 58 7.38 2.92 6.91
C GLU A 58 6.17 2.56 6.02
N ILE A 59 5.41 1.54 6.43
CA ILE A 59 4.08 1.31 5.84
C ILE A 59 3.13 2.34 6.43
N GLU A 60 2.42 3.05 5.56
CA GLU A 60 1.55 4.16 5.89
C GLU A 60 0.64 3.87 7.10
N PRO A 61 0.82 4.58 8.23
CA PRO A 61 0.01 4.37 9.42
C PRO A 61 -1.48 4.61 9.19
N SER A 62 -1.85 5.60 8.36
CA SER A 62 -3.26 5.98 8.15
C SER A 62 -4.09 4.92 7.41
N ILE A 63 -3.45 3.97 6.71
CA ILE A 63 -4.14 2.84 6.07
C ILE A 63 -4.05 1.54 6.89
N GLY A 64 -3.45 1.59 8.07
CA GLY A 64 -3.37 0.46 9.02
C GLY A 64 -1.95 0.04 9.41
N GLY A 65 -0.91 0.65 8.81
CA GLY A 65 0.48 0.37 9.15
C GLY A 65 0.93 -1.08 8.91
N ARG A 66 2.07 -1.45 9.51
CA ARG A 66 2.66 -2.79 9.40
C ARG A 66 1.70 -3.89 9.84
N GLU A 67 1.04 -3.71 10.98
CA GLU A 67 0.14 -4.73 11.55
C GLU A 67 -1.09 -4.95 10.67
N GLY A 68 -1.71 -3.88 10.15
CA GLY A 68 -2.82 -3.99 9.21
C GLY A 68 -2.42 -4.70 7.92
N PHE A 69 -1.23 -4.38 7.40
CA PHE A 69 -0.68 -5.04 6.23
C PHE A 69 -0.48 -6.55 6.47
N GLU A 70 0.05 -6.94 7.63
CA GLU A 70 0.23 -8.34 8.01
C GLU A 70 -1.11 -9.09 8.11
N ARG A 71 -2.15 -8.46 8.67
CA ARG A 71 -3.51 -9.03 8.69
C ARG A 71 -4.07 -9.27 7.28
N LEU A 72 -3.92 -8.30 6.37
CA LEU A 72 -4.32 -8.47 4.98
C LEU A 72 -3.56 -9.61 4.30
N VAL A 73 -2.24 -9.68 4.48
CA VAL A 73 -1.41 -10.75 3.90
C VAL A 73 -1.81 -12.11 4.45
N ALA A 74 -2.10 -12.21 5.76
CA ALA A 74 -2.57 -13.45 6.38
C ALA A 74 -3.90 -13.91 5.78
N GLU A 75 -4.87 -13.02 5.62
CA GLU A 75 -6.17 -13.35 5.04
C GLU A 75 -6.07 -13.75 3.55
N LEU A 76 -5.27 -13.02 2.75
CA LEU A 76 -5.01 -13.40 1.36
C LEU A 76 -4.43 -14.82 1.27
N LYS A 77 -3.43 -15.12 2.11
CA LYS A 77 -2.83 -16.47 2.16
C LYS A 77 -3.83 -17.53 2.59
N ALA A 78 -4.68 -17.26 3.57
CA ALA A 78 -5.71 -18.19 4.04
C ALA A 78 -6.70 -18.56 2.91
N GLN A 79 -7.00 -17.62 2.01
CA GLN A 79 -7.87 -17.84 0.84
C GLN A 79 -7.12 -18.34 -0.41
N GLY A 80 -5.81 -18.58 -0.30
CA GLY A 80 -4.96 -19.00 -1.41
C GLY A 80 -4.82 -17.94 -2.51
N LEU A 81 -4.87 -16.66 -2.14
CA LEU A 81 -4.66 -15.51 -3.02
C LEU A 81 -3.24 -14.95 -2.85
N GLY A 82 -2.66 -14.50 -3.96
CA GLY A 82 -1.40 -13.78 -3.97
C GLY A 82 -1.55 -12.27 -3.78
N LEU A 83 -0.42 -11.59 -3.63
CA LEU A 83 -0.34 -10.14 -3.51
C LEU A 83 0.73 -9.60 -4.46
N ILE A 84 0.41 -8.53 -5.17
CA ILE A 84 1.33 -7.72 -5.96
C ILE A 84 1.28 -6.31 -5.38
N ILE A 85 2.44 -5.71 -5.12
CA ILE A 85 2.56 -4.38 -4.52
C ILE A 85 3.15 -3.44 -5.56
N ASP A 86 2.46 -2.33 -5.80
CA ASP A 86 2.99 -1.22 -6.58
C ASP A 86 4.08 -0.47 -5.79
N ILE A 87 5.25 -0.30 -6.41
CA ILE A 87 6.42 0.34 -5.77
C ILE A 87 6.89 1.52 -6.61
N VAL A 88 7.43 2.54 -5.94
CA VAL A 88 7.81 3.82 -6.56
C VAL A 88 9.31 4.08 -6.33
N PRO A 89 10.21 3.37 -7.05
CA PRO A 89 11.65 3.46 -6.81
C PRO A 89 12.30 4.72 -7.41
N ASN A 90 11.60 5.40 -8.33
CA ASN A 90 12.20 6.49 -9.12
C ASN A 90 12.28 7.81 -8.35
N HIS A 91 11.30 8.11 -7.49
CA HIS A 91 11.13 9.44 -6.91
C HIS A 91 10.47 9.40 -5.53
N MET A 92 10.56 10.54 -4.86
CA MET A 92 9.92 10.84 -3.59
C MET A 92 9.32 12.25 -3.62
N ALA A 93 8.42 12.55 -2.68
CA ALA A 93 7.82 13.88 -2.57
C ALA A 93 8.86 14.94 -2.21
N SER A 94 8.90 16.02 -3.00
CA SER A 94 9.57 17.28 -2.67
C SER A 94 8.70 18.11 -1.70
N SER A 95 8.46 17.56 -0.51
CA SER A 95 7.67 18.18 0.56
C SER A 95 8.51 18.27 1.82
N LEU A 96 8.25 19.27 2.68
CA LEU A 96 8.87 19.33 4.01
C LEU A 96 8.45 18.15 4.89
N GLU A 97 7.40 17.41 4.54
CA GLU A 97 7.03 16.15 5.20
C GLU A 97 8.08 15.04 4.99
N ASN A 98 8.84 15.08 3.88
CA ASN A 98 9.94 14.17 3.63
C ASN A 98 11.18 14.64 4.41
N ALA A 99 11.62 13.84 5.38
CA ALA A 99 12.76 14.17 6.23
C ALA A 99 14.06 14.31 5.44
N TRP A 100 14.30 13.48 4.42
CA TRP A 100 15.49 13.55 3.58
C TRP A 100 15.51 14.81 2.72
N TRP A 101 14.35 15.20 2.19
CA TRP A 101 14.24 16.45 1.42
C TRP A 101 14.47 17.67 2.31
N ARG A 102 13.90 17.65 3.52
CA ARG A 102 14.08 18.72 4.51
C ARG A 102 15.54 18.88 4.93
N ASP A 103 16.23 17.77 5.17
CA ASP A 103 17.64 17.76 5.59
C ASP A 103 18.55 18.45 4.56
N VAL A 104 18.41 18.08 3.28
CA VAL A 104 19.15 18.71 2.18
C VAL A 104 18.83 20.20 2.04
N LEU A 105 17.57 20.61 2.20
CA LEU A 105 17.20 22.03 2.16
C LEU A 105 17.79 22.84 3.32
N GLU A 106 17.99 22.22 4.48
CA GLU A 106 18.51 22.88 5.68
C GLU A 106 20.04 22.93 5.71
N TYR A 107 20.70 21.86 5.24
CA TYR A 107 22.13 21.66 5.46
C TYR A 107 22.99 21.56 4.18
N GLY A 108 22.40 21.28 3.02
CA GLY A 108 23.11 21.10 1.74
C GLY A 108 23.50 19.64 1.48
#